data_AF-W6L6J4-F1
#
_entry.id   AF-W6L6J4-F1
#
_cell.length_a   1.000
_cell.length_b   1.000
_cell.length_c   1.000
_cell.angle_alpha   90.00
_cell.angle_beta   90.00
_cell.angle_gamma   90.00
#
_symmetry.space_group_name_H-M   'P 1'
#
loop_
_entity.id
_entity.type
_entity.pdbx_description
1 polymer ?
#
loop_
_entity_poly.entity_id
_entity_poly.type
_entity_poly.pdbx_seq_one_letter_code
_entity_poly.pdbx_strand_id
1 'polypeptide(L)'
;MDLRAFPICQKVVDDFTANSSKRGDTTGCGDNFSGAVLAYIAECLEKGQTSGELDLQEAVAWGVASGGFACFSVGGTYLEKERGEKRRLIEYYRRHYVSQLQKSKL
;
A
#
# COMPACT_ATOMS: atom_id res chain seq x y z
N MET A 1 -12.27 -10.90 20.74
CA MET A 1 -11.44 -10.76 19.52
C MET A 1 -11.17 -9.28 19.39
N ASP A 2 -9.91 -8.86 19.54
CA ASP A 2 -9.53 -7.46 19.35
C ASP A 2 -9.61 -7.16 17.84
N LEU A 3 -10.60 -6.37 17.44
CA LEU A 3 -10.83 -6.01 16.04
C LEU A 3 -10.07 -4.72 15.74
N ARG A 4 -8.91 -4.86 15.10
CA ARG A 4 -8.12 -3.72 14.67
C ARG A 4 -8.63 -3.17 13.35
N ALA A 5 -9.08 -1.91 13.36
CA ALA A 5 -9.47 -1.22 12.14
C ALA A 5 -8.23 -0.78 11.34
N PHE A 6 -8.24 -1.04 10.03
CA PHE A 6 -7.26 -0.55 9.08
C PHE A 6 -7.94 0.49 8.17
N PRO A 7 -7.76 1.80 8.42
CA PRO A 7 -8.35 2.85 7.60
C PRO A 7 -7.69 2.91 6.21
N ILE A 8 -8.24 3.73 5.32
CA ILE A 8 -7.56 4.08 4.07
C ILE A 8 -6.32 4.96 4.36
N CYS A 9 -5.37 5.01 3.42
CA CYS A 9 -4.25 5.93 3.51
C CYS A 9 -4.70 7.37 3.21
N GLN A 10 -4.73 8.21 4.25
CA GLN A 10 -5.19 9.60 4.12
C GLN A 10 -4.28 10.39 3.18
N LYS A 11 -2.98 10.10 3.17
CA LYS A 11 -2.03 10.79 2.27
C LYS A 11 -2.35 10.57 0.79
N VAL A 12 -2.85 9.38 0.43
CA VAL A 12 -3.33 9.13 -0.94
C VAL A 12 -4.52 10.05 -1.25
N VAL A 13 -5.49 10.17 -0.34
CA VAL A 13 -6.66 11.04 -0.50
C VAL A 13 -6.24 12.51 -0.66
N ASP A 14 -5.31 12.97 0.16
CA ASP A 14 -4.83 14.34 0.15
C ASP A 14 -4.15 14.66 -1.19
N ASP A 15 -3.24 13.80 -1.66
CA ASP A 15 -2.50 14.00 -2.92
C ASP A 15 -3.40 13.86 -4.15
N PHE A 16 -4.39 12.96 -4.08
CA PHE A 16 -5.42 12.80 -5.11
C PHE A 16 -6.31 14.05 -5.21
N THR A 17 -6.65 14.65 -4.07
CA THR A 17 -7.47 15.88 -4.01
C THR A 17 -6.69 17.10 -4.47
N ALA A 18 -5.41 17.21 -4.07
CA ALA A 18 -4.55 18.31 -4.44
C ALA A 18 -4.18 18.32 -5.93
N ASN A 19 -4.24 17.17 -6.62
CA ASN A 19 -3.88 17.06 -8.03
C ASN A 19 -4.83 16.13 -8.81
N SER A 20 -6.07 16.59 -8.99
CA SER A 20 -7.11 15.86 -9.70
C SER A 20 -6.76 15.49 -11.15
N SER A 21 -5.77 16.15 -11.75
CA SER A 21 -5.27 15.83 -13.11
C SER A 21 -4.57 14.48 -13.19
N LYS A 22 -4.09 13.94 -12.06
CA LYS A 22 -3.47 12.61 -11.95
C LYS A 22 -4.48 11.51 -11.63
N ARG A 23 -5.77 11.79 -11.75
CA ARG A 23 -6.83 10.83 -11.47
C ARG A 23 -6.85 9.74 -12.53
N GLY A 24 -6.56 8.52 -12.10
CA GLY A 24 -6.81 7.30 -12.85
C GLY A 24 -8.23 6.78 -12.59
N ASP A 25 -8.35 5.46 -12.45
CA ASP A 25 -9.59 4.77 -12.11
C ASP A 25 -9.43 3.91 -10.84
N THR A 26 -10.44 3.11 -10.51
CA THR A 26 -10.37 2.16 -9.37
C THR A 26 -10.03 0.74 -9.81
N THR A 27 -9.72 0.54 -11.09
CA THR A 27 -9.46 -0.78 -11.65
C THR A 27 -8.18 -1.33 -11.02
N GLY A 28 -8.22 -2.56 -10.51
CA GLY A 28 -7.06 -3.22 -9.92
C GLY A 28 -6.62 -2.71 -8.54
N CYS A 29 -7.36 -1.82 -7.86
CA CYS A 29 -7.02 -1.42 -6.48
C CYS A 29 -6.92 -2.63 -5.54
N GLY A 30 -7.86 -3.58 -5.64
CA GLY A 30 -7.85 -4.81 -4.85
C GLY A 30 -6.71 -5.77 -5.22
N ASP A 31 -6.39 -5.87 -6.51
CA ASP A 31 -5.27 -6.67 -6.99
C ASP A 31 -3.92 -6.09 -6.55
N ASN A 32 -3.78 -4.76 -6.57
CA ASN A 32 -2.59 -4.08 -6.09
C ASN A 32 -2.45 -4.18 -4.56
N PHE A 33 -3.56 -4.15 -3.81
CA PHE A 33 -3.56 -4.43 -2.38
C PHE A 33 -3.06 -5.85 -2.11
N SER A 34 -3.71 -6.84 -2.73
CA SER A 34 -3.40 -8.26 -2.51
C SER A 34 -1.99 -8.60 -2.98
N GLY A 35 -1.58 -8.08 -4.14
CA GLY A 35 -0.25 -8.25 -4.69
C GLY A 35 0.85 -7.68 -3.81
N ALA A 36 0.63 -6.54 -3.14
CA ALA A 36 1.61 -5.99 -2.21
C ALA A 36 1.71 -6.77 -0.90
N VAL A 37 0.59 -7.31 -0.39
CA VAL A 37 0.58 -8.25 0.74
C VAL A 37 1.37 -9.52 0.38
N LEU A 38 1.13 -10.10 -0.79
CA LEU A 38 1.86 -11.28 -1.27
C LEU A 38 3.36 -11.00 -1.46
N ALA A 39 3.71 -9.83 -2.01
CA ALA A 39 5.10 -9.43 -2.18
C ALA A 39 5.82 -9.30 -0.82
N TYR A 40 5.17 -8.71 0.19
CA TYR A 40 5.71 -8.64 1.55
C TYR A 40 5.95 -10.05 2.12
N ILE A 41 4.97 -10.95 2.01
CA ILE A 41 5.10 -12.33 2.50
C ILE A 41 6.27 -13.03 1.79
N ALA A 42 6.38 -12.91 0.47
CA ALA A 42 7.46 -13.49 -0.30
C ALA A 42 8.85 -12.97 0.14
N GLU A 43 8.99 -11.65 0.34
CA GLU A 43 10.22 -11.03 0.85
C GLU A 43 10.58 -11.51 2.26
N CYS A 44 9.59 -11.73 3.12
CA CYS A 44 9.80 -12.29 4.47
C CYS A 44 10.27 -13.75 4.41
N LEU A 45 9.63 -14.57 3.58
CA LEU A 45 10.00 -15.97 3.38
C LEU A 45 11.40 -16.11 2.77
N GLU A 46 11.77 -15.25 1.82
CA GLU A 46 13.12 -15.20 1.25
C GLU A 46 14.19 -14.89 2.33
N LYS A 47 13.84 -14.08 3.34
CA LYS A 47 14.69 -13.77 4.49
C LYS A 47 14.69 -14.86 5.57
N GLY A 48 13.97 -15.96 5.36
CA GLY A 48 13.89 -17.09 6.30
C GLY A 48 12.89 -16.88 7.45
N GLN A 49 12.01 -15.88 7.37
CA GLN A 49 10.97 -15.68 8.39
C GLN A 49 9.89 -16.76 8.28
N THR A 50 9.37 -17.17 9.43
CA THR A 50 8.28 -18.12 9.57
C THR A 50 6.93 -17.42 9.71
N SER A 51 5.83 -18.17 9.60
CA SER A 51 4.47 -17.61 9.67
C SER A 51 4.18 -16.85 10.97
N GLY A 52 4.81 -17.23 12.09
CA GLY A 52 4.67 -16.54 13.38
C GLY A 52 5.43 -15.21 13.49
N GLU A 53 6.31 -14.91 12.53
CA GLU A 53 7.17 -13.72 12.52
C GLU A 53 6.70 -12.66 11.52
N LEU A 54 5.62 -12.93 10.79
CA LEU A 54 5.03 -11.99 9.83
C LEU A 54 4.28 -10.88 10.56
N ASP A 55 4.62 -9.63 10.26
CA ASP A 55 3.90 -8.47 10.78
C ASP A 55 2.69 -8.17 9.88
N LEU A 56 1.50 -8.56 10.34
CA LEU A 56 0.25 -8.29 9.64
C LEU A 56 0.00 -6.79 9.43
N GLN A 57 0.40 -5.93 10.37
CA GLN A 57 0.22 -4.48 10.24
C GLN A 57 1.10 -3.95 9.10
N GLU A 58 2.33 -4.43 8.98
CA GLU A 58 3.24 -4.04 7.89
C GLU A 58 2.76 -4.58 6.54
N ALA A 59 2.31 -5.84 6.48
CA ALA A 59 1.72 -6.41 5.27
C ALA A 59 0.52 -5.59 4.77
N VAL A 60 -0.40 -5.25 5.69
CA VAL A 60 -1.55 -4.40 5.37
C VAL A 60 -1.12 -2.98 5.00
N ALA A 61 -0.06 -2.43 5.61
CA ALA A 61 0.44 -1.11 5.24
C ALA A 61 0.93 -1.07 3.80
N TRP A 62 1.65 -2.10 3.35
CA TRP A 62 2.01 -2.28 1.93
C TRP A 62 0.78 -2.41 1.04
N GLY A 63 -0.19 -3.22 1.46
CA GLY A 63 -1.47 -3.40 0.77
C GLY A 63 -2.23 -2.09 0.55
N VAL A 64 -2.50 -1.35 1.64
CA VAL A 64 -3.27 -0.09 1.59
C VAL A 64 -2.54 0.96 0.74
N ALA A 65 -1.22 1.08 0.88
CA ALA A 65 -0.44 2.01 0.10
C ALA A 65 -0.46 1.68 -1.41
N SER A 66 -0.31 0.40 -1.76
CA SER A 66 -0.32 -0.09 -3.15
C SER A 66 -1.70 0.04 -3.79
N GLY A 67 -2.75 -0.38 -3.09
CA GLY A 67 -4.13 -0.28 -3.57
C GLY A 67 -4.58 1.17 -3.75
N GLY A 68 -4.20 2.06 -2.82
CA GLY A 68 -4.43 3.49 -2.96
C GLY A 68 -3.62 4.12 -4.10
N PHE A 69 -2.36 3.71 -4.27
CA PHE A 69 -1.52 4.19 -5.37
C PHE A 69 -2.09 3.83 -6.75
N ALA A 70 -2.76 2.68 -6.89
CA ALA A 70 -3.37 2.27 -8.15
C ALA A 70 -4.37 3.31 -8.70
N CYS A 71 -5.01 4.10 -7.82
CA CYS A 71 -5.92 5.18 -8.19
C CYS A 71 -5.28 6.29 -9.05
N PHE A 72 -3.95 6.37 -9.12
CA PHE A 72 -3.23 7.33 -9.96
C PHE A 72 -2.97 6.83 -11.39
N SER A 73 -3.49 5.66 -11.77
CA SER A 73 -3.33 5.05 -13.08
C SER A 73 -4.65 4.49 -13.63
N VAL A 74 -4.77 4.35 -14.95
CA VAL A 74 -5.92 3.72 -15.59
C VAL A 74 -5.61 2.25 -15.86
N GLY A 75 -6.55 1.34 -15.56
CA GLY A 75 -6.42 -0.08 -15.86
C GLY A 75 -5.60 -0.90 -14.86
N GLY A 76 -5.28 -0.36 -13.68
CA GLY A 76 -4.71 -1.09 -12.54
C GLY A 76 -3.26 -1.58 -12.67
N THR A 77 -2.65 -1.43 -13.84
CA THR A 77 -1.25 -1.81 -14.08
C THR A 77 -0.39 -0.56 -14.23
N TYR A 78 0.53 -0.38 -13.28
CA TYR A 78 1.53 0.67 -13.36
C TYR A 78 2.75 0.19 -14.16
N LEU A 79 3.00 0.81 -15.30
CA LEU A 79 4.16 0.53 -16.15
C LEU A 79 5.35 1.38 -15.68
N GLU A 80 6.33 0.73 -15.06
CA GLU A 80 7.55 1.39 -14.61
C GLU A 80 8.39 1.87 -15.80
N LYS A 81 8.98 3.06 -15.68
CA LYS A 81 10.01 3.59 -16.60
C LYS A 81 11.40 3.10 -16.21
N GLU A 82 11.61 2.88 -14.92
CA GLU A 82 12.86 2.39 -14.35
C GLU A 82 12.58 1.36 -13.26
N ARG A 83 13.50 0.41 -13.10
CA ARG A 83 13.32 -0.71 -12.15
C ARG A 83 13.02 -0.19 -10.74
N GLY A 84 11.91 -0.65 -10.18
CA GLY A 84 11.50 -0.37 -8.80
C GLY A 84 10.92 1.02 -8.56
N GLU A 85 10.58 1.76 -9.62
CA GLU A 85 9.87 3.05 -9.53
C GLU A 85 8.58 2.91 -8.71
N LYS A 86 7.75 1.91 -9.02
CA LYS A 86 6.48 1.66 -8.34
C LYS A 86 6.71 1.39 -6.86
N ARG A 87 7.73 0.59 -6.52
CA ARG A 87 8.08 0.29 -5.12
C ARG A 87 8.45 1.56 -4.35
N ARG A 88 9.24 2.47 -4.93
CA ARG A 88 9.61 3.76 -4.31
C ARG A 88 8.39 4.66 -4.08
N LEU A 89 7.49 4.73 -5.06
CA LEU A 89 6.26 5.53 -4.95
C LEU A 89 5.30 4.95 -3.90
N ILE A 90 5.14 3.63 -3.82
CA ILE A 90 4.31 2.98 -2.80
C ILE A 90 4.93 3.16 -1.40
N GLU A 91 6.25 3.02 -1.27
CA GLU A 91 6.96 3.21 0.01
C GLU A 91 6.70 4.58 0.63
N TYR A 92 6.58 5.64 -0.19
CA TYR A 92 6.19 6.97 0.28
C TYR A 92 4.83 6.92 1.00
N TYR A 93 3.79 6.37 0.37
CA TYR A 93 2.46 6.26 0.96
C TYR A 93 2.42 5.29 2.15
N ARG A 94 3.19 4.19 2.10
CA ARG A 94 3.29 3.23 3.20
C ARG A 94 3.83 3.90 4.47
N ARG A 95 4.92 4.67 4.36
CA ARG A 95 5.48 5.41 5.52
C ARG A 95 4.46 6.34 6.14
N HIS A 96 3.75 7.11 5.32
CA HIS A 96 2.69 8.00 5.80
C HIS A 96 1.55 7.22 6.46
N TYR A 97 1.16 6.08 5.91
CA TYR A 97 0.12 5.23 6.49
C TYR A 97 0.54 4.61 7.83
N VAL A 98 1.79 4.15 7.97
CA VAL A 98 2.29 3.65 9.27
C VAL A 98 2.28 4.77 10.33
N SER A 99 2.69 5.98 9.97
CA SER A 99 2.57 7.15 10.86
C SER A 99 1.12 7.48 11.20
N GLN A 100 0.18 7.32 10.25
CA GLN A 100 -1.25 7.49 10.50
C GLN A 100 -1.76 6.48 11.54
N LEU A 101 -1.42 5.19 11.40
CA LEU A 101 -1.83 4.15 12.35
C LEU A 101 -1.29 4.38 13.77
N GLN A 102 -0.10 4.97 13.91
CA GLN A 102 0.45 5.32 15.22
C GLN A 102 -0.31 6.46 15.89
N LYS A 103 -0.72 7.48 15.12
CA LYS A 103 -1.50 8.62 15.63
C LYS A 103 -2.94 8.25 15.95
N SER A 104 -3.50 7.24 15.27
CA SER A 104 -4.85 6.72 15.53
C SER A 104 -4.97 5.82 16.76
N LYS A 105 -3.87 5.52 17.46
CA LYS A 105 -3.92 4.91 18.80
C LYS A 105 -4.34 5.96 19.83
N LEU A 106 -5.64 6.26 19.87
CA LEU A 106 -6.33 6.92 20.98
C LEU A 106 -7.07 5.86 21.79
#